data_AF-A0A2E8N8V0-F1
#
_entry.id   AF-A0A2E8N8V0-F1
#
_cell.length_a   1.000
_cell.length_b   1.000
_cell.length_c   1.000
_cell.angle_alpha   90.00
_cell.angle_beta   90.00
_cell.angle_gamma   90.00
#
_symmetry.space_group_name_H-M   'P 1'
#
loop_
_entity.id
_entity.type
_entity.pdbx_description
1 polymer ?
#
loop_
_entity_poly.entity_id
_entity_poly.type
_entity_poly.pdbx_seq_one_letter_code
_entity_poly.pdbx_strand_id
1 'polypeptide(L)'
;MTGDLFTSAASDRLARRAPLADRLRPTRLDDVVGQEHLLGPGRPLRRLIEADRLSSVVLWGPPGTGKTSLARLIARVTAQEFAELSATSASVKDVRELVAAAEARLGERDVGTILFLDEVHRFNKAQQDALLPSVESGLLVLIGATTENPYFEVNAPLLSRSTLFRLEPLDDAAVRRLLKRGLEAEGSTADDDALDLLVDRAAGDGRHALTSLEVAVALASGRASGGDVRLACDDVEAALGT
;
A
#
# COMPACT_ATOMS: atom_id res chain seq x y z
N MET A 1 7.09 -14.03 30.10
CA MET A 1 8.31 -13.75 29.32
C MET A 1 8.52 -14.73 28.16
N THR A 2 8.08 -16.00 28.22
CA THR A 2 8.20 -16.97 27.12
C THR A 2 7.25 -16.68 25.93
N GLY A 3 6.04 -16.17 26.18
CA GLY A 3 5.06 -15.84 25.12
C GLY A 3 5.53 -14.74 24.17
N ASP A 4 6.37 -13.81 24.64
CA ASP A 4 6.90 -12.71 23.86
C ASP A 4 7.94 -13.16 22.82
N LEU A 5 8.83 -14.10 23.21
CA LEU A 5 9.84 -14.69 22.32
C LEU A 5 9.22 -15.52 21.18
N PHE A 6 8.19 -16.31 21.47
CA PHE A 6 7.49 -17.08 20.42
C PHE A 6 6.68 -16.19 19.48
N THR A 7 6.10 -15.10 20.01
CA THR A 7 5.36 -14.12 19.21
C THR A 7 6.31 -13.36 18.28
N SER A 8 7.45 -12.89 18.79
CA SER A 8 8.52 -12.27 17.97
C SER A 8 9.01 -13.21 16.87
N ALA A 9 9.31 -14.47 17.21
CA ALA A 9 9.79 -15.45 16.23
C ALA A 9 8.73 -15.78 15.17
N ALA A 10 7.44 -15.77 15.52
CA ALA A 10 6.35 -15.95 14.58
C ALA A 10 6.26 -14.78 13.60
N SER A 11 6.33 -13.53 14.10
CA SER A 11 6.35 -12.32 13.27
C SER A 11 7.52 -12.30 12.30
N ASP A 12 8.73 -12.66 12.75
CA ASP A 12 9.92 -12.72 11.89
C ASP A 12 9.79 -13.79 10.79
N ARG A 13 9.20 -14.95 11.13
CA ARG A 13 8.96 -16.02 10.15
C ARG A 13 7.89 -15.62 9.15
N LEU A 14 6.83 -14.93 9.59
CA LEU A 14 5.79 -14.41 8.71
C LEU A 14 6.35 -13.35 7.77
N ALA A 15 7.20 -12.43 8.26
CA ALA A 15 7.85 -11.42 7.42
C ALA A 15 8.73 -12.06 6.33
N ARG A 16 9.47 -13.13 6.65
CA ARG A 16 10.28 -13.87 5.67
C ARG A 16 9.45 -14.67 4.65
N ARG A 17 8.24 -15.06 5.02
CA ARG A 17 7.30 -15.83 4.17
C ARG A 17 6.26 -14.94 3.49
N ALA A 18 6.28 -13.64 3.76
CA ALA A 18 5.34 -12.71 3.16
C ALA A 18 5.58 -12.64 1.65
N PRO A 19 4.52 -12.46 0.84
CA PRO A 19 4.65 -12.29 -0.59
C PRO A 19 5.65 -11.16 -0.92
N LEU A 20 6.36 -11.31 -2.04
CA LEU A 20 7.36 -10.33 -2.48
C LEU A 20 6.82 -8.89 -2.52
N ALA A 21 5.56 -8.73 -2.96
CA ALA A 21 4.88 -7.43 -2.99
C ALA A 21 4.74 -6.77 -1.61
N ASP A 22 4.62 -7.55 -0.53
CA ASP A 22 4.55 -7.03 0.83
C ASP A 22 5.94 -6.75 1.41
N ARG A 23 6.94 -7.57 1.06
CA ARG A 23 8.35 -7.38 1.47
C ARG A 23 8.97 -6.12 0.85
N LEU A 24 8.59 -5.76 -0.37
CA LEU A 24 9.12 -4.61 -1.10
C LEU A 24 8.33 -3.31 -0.89
N ARG A 25 7.41 -3.26 0.08
CA ARG A 25 6.67 -2.02 0.36
C ARG A 25 7.65 -0.89 0.69
N PRO A 26 7.47 0.31 0.09
CA PRO A 26 8.37 1.44 0.26
C PRO A 26 8.44 1.88 1.72
N THR A 27 9.64 2.27 2.15
CA THR A 27 9.89 2.77 3.52
C THR A 27 10.16 4.26 3.57
N ARG A 28 10.45 4.87 2.41
CA ARG A 28 10.68 6.30 2.20
C ARG A 28 9.88 6.78 0.99
N LEU A 29 9.60 8.09 0.94
CA LEU A 29 8.89 8.69 -0.20
C LEU A 29 9.63 8.46 -1.53
N ASP A 30 10.96 8.46 -1.51
CA ASP A 30 11.79 8.22 -2.70
C ASP A 30 11.80 6.74 -3.14
N ASP A 31 11.30 5.82 -2.30
CA ASP A 31 11.14 4.42 -2.67
C ASP A 31 9.88 4.20 -3.51
N VAL A 32 8.92 5.13 -3.51
CA VAL A 32 7.69 4.99 -4.29
C VAL A 32 8.00 5.16 -5.78
N VAL A 33 7.49 4.25 -6.59
CA VAL A 33 7.77 4.19 -8.02
C VAL A 33 6.51 4.53 -8.82
N GLY A 34 6.62 5.35 -9.87
CA GLY A 34 5.54 5.60 -10.83
C GLY A 34 4.47 6.59 -10.35
N GLN A 35 4.71 7.31 -9.25
CA GLN A 35 3.81 8.33 -8.72
C GLN A 35 4.52 9.69 -8.57
N GLU A 36 5.49 9.99 -9.44
CA GLU A 36 6.33 11.19 -9.42
C GLU A 36 5.52 12.48 -9.64
N HIS A 37 4.33 12.41 -10.26
CA HIS A 37 3.40 13.53 -10.37
C HIS A 37 2.80 13.94 -9.02
N LEU A 38 2.70 13.01 -8.07
CA LEU A 38 2.22 13.24 -6.70
C LEU A 38 3.37 13.44 -5.70
N LEU A 39 4.44 12.67 -5.85
CA LEU A 39 5.51 12.50 -4.86
C LEU A 39 6.89 12.99 -5.33
N GLY A 40 6.97 13.54 -6.54
CA GLY A 40 8.18 14.19 -7.02
C GLY A 40 8.57 15.40 -6.15
N PRO A 41 9.83 15.87 -6.24
CA PRO A 41 10.28 17.04 -5.50
C PRO A 41 9.36 18.25 -5.69
N GLY A 42 8.90 18.82 -4.57
CA GLY A 42 8.02 19.99 -4.57
C GLY A 42 6.55 19.75 -4.93
N ARG A 43 6.15 18.49 -5.17
CA ARG A 43 4.74 18.16 -5.44
C ARG A 43 3.86 18.32 -4.19
N PRO A 44 2.56 18.63 -4.36
CA PRO A 44 1.69 18.96 -3.23
C PRO A 44 1.59 17.86 -2.18
N LEU A 45 1.34 16.62 -2.58
CA LEU A 45 1.19 15.51 -1.63
C LEU A 45 2.49 15.28 -0.85
N ARG A 46 3.65 15.26 -1.52
CA ARG A 46 4.95 15.18 -0.85
C ARG A 46 5.16 16.28 0.18
N ARG A 47 4.91 17.54 -0.20
CA ARG A 47 5.06 18.69 0.72
C ARG A 47 4.15 18.60 1.93
N LEU A 48 2.91 18.12 1.76
CA LEU A 48 1.97 17.96 2.87
C LEU A 48 2.43 16.86 3.84
N ILE A 49 2.95 15.75 3.31
CA ILE A 49 3.49 14.65 4.12
C ILE A 49 4.74 15.09 4.87
N GLU A 50 5.71 15.69 4.17
CA GLU A 50 6.98 16.15 4.76
C GLU A 50 6.79 17.25 5.80
N ALA A 51 5.76 18.07 5.67
CA ALA A 51 5.44 19.11 6.64
C ALA A 51 4.58 18.62 7.83
N ASP A 52 4.16 17.34 7.84
CA ASP A 52 3.18 16.79 8.78
C ASP A 52 1.88 17.62 8.86
N ARG A 53 1.39 18.06 7.68
CA ARG A 53 0.19 18.90 7.52
C ARG A 53 -0.88 18.26 6.65
N LEU A 54 -0.87 16.94 6.58
CA LEU A 54 -1.82 16.19 5.77
C LEU A 54 -3.22 16.28 6.40
N SER A 55 -4.19 16.80 5.66
CA SER A 55 -5.62 16.66 6.00
C SER A 55 -6.15 15.30 5.54
N SER A 56 -7.44 15.01 5.74
CA SER A 56 -8.04 13.82 5.13
C SER A 56 -7.80 13.77 3.62
N VAL A 57 -7.53 12.57 3.11
CA VAL A 57 -7.24 12.28 1.71
C VAL A 57 -7.99 11.05 1.23
N VAL A 58 -8.33 11.04 -0.05
CA VAL A 58 -8.77 9.83 -0.74
C VAL A 58 -7.82 9.54 -1.89
N LEU A 59 -7.17 8.39 -1.81
CA LEU A 59 -6.30 7.82 -2.83
C LEU A 59 -7.15 7.00 -3.79
N TRP A 60 -7.21 7.41 -5.05
CA TRP A 60 -8.03 6.76 -6.07
C TRP A 60 -7.17 6.33 -7.26
N GLY A 61 -7.32 5.09 -7.70
CA GLY A 61 -6.66 4.62 -8.91
C GLY A 61 -6.73 3.10 -9.06
N PRO A 62 -6.26 2.57 -10.20
CA PRO A 62 -6.27 1.14 -10.50
C PRO A 62 -5.63 0.27 -9.41
N PRO A 63 -5.92 -1.04 -9.35
CA PRO A 63 -5.19 -1.96 -8.48
C PRO A 63 -3.68 -1.92 -8.77
N GLY A 64 -2.86 -2.31 -7.79
CA GLY A 64 -1.41 -2.37 -7.99
C GLY A 64 -0.63 -1.06 -8.05
N THR A 65 -1.30 0.09 -8.03
CA THR A 65 -0.67 1.41 -8.15
C THR A 65 0.00 1.93 -6.87
N GLY A 66 -0.17 1.23 -5.74
CA GLY A 66 0.51 1.55 -4.48
C GLY A 66 -0.30 2.36 -3.46
N LYS A 67 -1.63 2.43 -3.58
CA LYS A 67 -2.52 3.13 -2.61
C LYS A 67 -2.26 2.72 -1.14
N THR A 68 -2.35 1.42 -0.85
CA THR A 68 -2.11 0.88 0.51
C THR A 68 -0.68 1.12 0.98
N SER A 69 0.30 1.01 0.08
CA SER A 69 1.71 1.29 0.38
C SER A 69 1.93 2.75 0.74
N LEU A 70 1.31 3.67 0.00
CA LEU A 70 1.39 5.10 0.25
C LEU A 70 0.72 5.49 1.58
N ALA A 71 -0.45 4.92 1.89
CA ALA A 71 -1.12 5.17 3.17
C ALA A 71 -0.25 4.79 4.38
N ARG A 72 0.38 3.61 4.33
CA ARG A 72 1.28 3.15 5.40
C ARG A 72 2.58 3.97 5.46
N LEU A 73 3.07 4.43 4.32
CA LEU A 73 4.24 5.29 4.26
C LEU A 73 3.98 6.65 4.87
N ILE A 74 2.82 7.26 4.57
CA ILE A 74 2.38 8.50 5.21
C ILE A 74 2.42 8.33 6.73
N ALA A 75 1.80 7.27 7.24
CA ALA A 75 1.74 7.00 8.66
C ALA A 75 3.09 6.75 9.34
N ARG A 76 4.11 6.32 8.58
CA ARG A 76 5.48 6.17 9.09
C ARG A 76 6.24 7.50 9.13
N VAL A 77 5.86 8.45 8.29
CA VAL A 77 6.54 9.75 8.16
C VAL A 77 5.90 10.78 9.09
N THR A 78 4.61 10.65 9.39
CA THR A 78 3.88 11.54 10.31
C THR A 78 4.03 11.12 11.77
N ALA A 79 3.82 12.04 12.71
CA ALA A 79 3.89 11.76 14.15
C ALA A 79 2.55 11.28 14.75
N GLN A 80 1.72 10.62 13.94
CA GLN A 80 0.35 10.22 14.30
C GLN A 80 0.25 8.71 14.48
N GLU A 81 -0.66 8.26 15.34
CA GLU A 81 -0.98 6.83 15.44
C GLU A 81 -1.68 6.36 14.17
N PHE A 82 -1.27 5.21 13.67
CA PHE A 82 -1.94 4.57 12.53
C PHE A 82 -2.96 3.52 12.98
N ALA A 83 -4.22 3.71 12.58
CA ALA A 83 -5.28 2.74 12.80
C ALA A 83 -5.88 2.31 11.45
N GLU A 84 -6.23 1.02 11.33
CA GLU A 84 -6.87 0.47 10.14
C GLU A 84 -8.25 -0.10 10.51
N LEU A 85 -9.25 0.16 9.67
CA LEU A 85 -10.51 -0.56 9.71
C LEU A 85 -10.74 -1.24 8.35
N SER A 86 -11.18 -2.49 8.42
CA SER A 86 -11.62 -3.23 7.23
C SER A 86 -12.98 -2.68 6.79
N ALA A 87 -13.04 -2.06 5.61
CA ALA A 87 -14.27 -1.47 5.11
C ALA A 87 -15.39 -2.51 4.86
N THR A 88 -15.04 -3.78 4.69
CA THR A 88 -16.00 -4.86 4.42
C THR A 88 -16.60 -5.47 5.68
N SER A 89 -15.91 -5.40 6.82
CA SER A 89 -16.30 -6.10 8.05
C SER A 89 -16.53 -5.20 9.25
N ALA A 90 -16.00 -3.97 9.24
CA ALA A 90 -16.19 -3.06 10.36
C ALA A 90 -17.66 -2.63 10.47
N SER A 91 -18.13 -2.48 11.69
CA SER A 91 -19.48 -2.02 12.04
C SER A 91 -19.44 -0.54 12.48
N VAL A 92 -20.62 0.08 12.63
CA VAL A 92 -20.73 1.41 13.24
C VAL A 92 -20.20 1.43 14.68
N LYS A 93 -20.27 0.29 15.38
CA LYS A 93 -19.71 0.15 16.73
C LYS A 93 -18.19 0.25 16.70
N ASP A 94 -17.53 -0.46 15.77
CA ASP A 94 -16.07 -0.44 15.63
C ASP A 94 -15.55 0.96 15.28
N VAL A 95 -16.30 1.70 14.45
CA VAL A 95 -16.00 3.12 14.16
C VAL A 95 -16.03 3.96 15.44
N ARG A 96 -17.07 3.84 16.26
CA ARG A 96 -17.21 4.61 17.51
C ARG A 96 -16.13 4.25 18.53
N GLU A 97 -15.76 2.98 18.62
CA GLU A 97 -14.69 2.51 19.50
C GLU A 97 -13.33 3.09 19.07
N LEU A 98 -13.06 3.12 17.76
CA LEU A 98 -11.85 3.76 17.22
C LEU A 98 -11.81 5.26 17.52
N VAL A 99 -12.94 5.96 17.35
CA VAL A 99 -13.05 7.40 17.66
C VAL A 99 -12.77 7.64 19.15
N ALA A 100 -13.39 6.88 20.05
CA ALA A 100 -13.15 7.01 21.48
C ALA A 100 -11.67 6.74 21.85
N ALA A 101 -11.04 5.75 21.21
CA ALA A 101 -9.61 5.48 21.40
C ALA A 101 -8.72 6.63 20.89
N ALA A 102 -9.10 7.27 19.78
CA ALA A 102 -8.40 8.45 19.26
C ALA A 102 -8.54 9.66 20.20
N GLU A 103 -9.71 9.89 20.77
CA GLU A 103 -9.94 10.97 21.76
C GLU A 103 -9.08 10.77 23.01
N ALA A 104 -9.08 9.55 23.56
CA ALA A 104 -8.25 9.21 24.71
C ALA A 104 -6.75 9.42 24.40
N ARG A 105 -6.28 8.95 23.23
CA ARG A 105 -4.89 9.11 22.82
C ARG A 105 -4.47 10.57 22.69
N LEU A 106 -5.33 11.40 22.09
CA LEU A 106 -5.06 12.84 21.96
C LEU A 106 -5.00 13.50 23.34
N GLY A 107 -5.96 13.21 24.23
CA GLY A 107 -6.00 13.80 25.57
C GLY A 107 -4.86 13.35 26.49
N GLU A 108 -4.43 12.09 26.39
CA GLU A 108 -3.38 11.52 27.25
C GLU A 108 -1.96 11.83 26.77
N ARG A 109 -1.75 11.89 25.44
CA ARG A 109 -0.42 11.85 24.84
C ARG A 109 -0.15 12.95 23.83
N ASP A 110 -1.16 13.75 23.48
CA ASP A 110 -1.11 14.74 22.41
C ASP A 110 -0.72 14.12 21.05
N VAL A 111 -1.20 12.88 20.80
CA VAL A 111 -0.94 12.14 19.56
C VAL A 111 -2.22 12.01 18.75
N GLY A 112 -2.22 12.61 17.56
CA GLY A 112 -3.30 12.49 16.57
C GLY A 112 -3.40 11.08 15.98
N THR A 113 -4.47 10.81 15.23
CA THR A 113 -4.72 9.48 14.65
C THR A 113 -5.02 9.56 13.15
N ILE A 114 -4.29 8.76 12.37
CA ILE A 114 -4.59 8.47 10.98
C ILE A 114 -5.45 7.21 10.93
N LEU A 115 -6.65 7.33 10.35
CA LEU A 115 -7.50 6.19 10.03
C LEU A 115 -7.32 5.82 8.56
N PHE A 116 -6.84 4.61 8.29
CA PHE A 116 -6.83 4.04 6.94
C PHE A 116 -8.04 3.14 6.69
N LEU A 117 -8.72 3.40 5.57
CA LEU A 117 -9.82 2.58 5.04
C LEU A 117 -9.46 2.10 3.64
N ASP A 118 -9.08 0.82 3.51
CA ASP A 118 -8.93 0.20 2.20
C ASP A 118 -10.29 -0.16 1.62
N GLU A 119 -10.45 -0.02 0.31
CA GLU A 119 -11.72 -0.15 -0.40
C GLU A 119 -12.86 0.63 0.27
N VAL A 120 -12.65 1.93 0.50
CA VAL A 120 -13.60 2.84 1.18
C VAL A 120 -14.98 2.85 0.53
N HIS A 121 -15.09 2.45 -0.75
CA HIS A 121 -16.37 2.26 -1.43
C HIS A 121 -17.25 1.15 -0.82
N ARG A 122 -16.68 0.21 -0.06
CA ARG A 122 -17.44 -0.82 0.67
C ARG A 122 -18.01 -0.31 1.99
N PHE A 123 -17.59 0.88 2.43
CA PHE A 123 -18.07 1.50 3.66
C PHE A 123 -19.45 2.10 3.42
N ASN A 124 -20.47 1.57 4.10
CA ASN A 124 -21.83 2.04 3.93
C ASN A 124 -22.05 3.45 4.50
N LYS A 125 -23.13 4.08 4.08
CA LYS A 125 -23.47 5.45 4.48
C LYS A 125 -23.52 5.66 6.00
N ALA A 126 -24.07 4.71 6.76
CA ALA A 126 -24.17 4.84 8.21
C ALA A 126 -22.80 4.83 8.90
N GLN A 127 -21.84 4.06 8.40
CA GLN A 127 -20.47 4.06 8.90
C GLN A 127 -19.73 5.34 8.51
N GLN A 128 -19.90 5.81 7.28
CA GLN A 128 -19.34 7.08 6.82
C GLN A 128 -19.87 8.27 7.65
N ASP A 129 -21.19 8.32 7.89
CA ASP A 129 -21.82 9.37 8.70
C ASP A 129 -21.33 9.35 10.16
N ALA A 130 -20.98 8.17 10.69
CA ALA A 130 -20.41 8.04 12.02
C ALA A 130 -18.97 8.57 12.14
N LEU A 131 -18.21 8.65 11.04
CA LEU A 131 -16.86 9.21 11.02
C LEU A 131 -16.84 10.74 10.89
N LEU A 132 -17.89 11.33 10.33
CA LEU A 132 -17.92 12.74 9.96
C LEU A 132 -17.51 13.69 11.09
N PRO A 133 -18.06 13.59 12.33
CA PRO A 133 -17.71 14.53 13.39
C PRO A 133 -16.22 14.52 13.72
N SER A 134 -15.58 13.35 13.70
CA SER A 134 -14.17 13.16 14.03
C SER A 134 -13.23 13.64 12.91
N VAL A 135 -13.67 13.55 11.66
CA VAL A 135 -12.95 14.14 10.51
C VAL A 135 -13.11 15.66 10.51
N GLU A 136 -14.29 16.17 10.85
CA GLU A 136 -14.59 17.60 10.92
C GLU A 136 -13.79 18.33 12.01
N SER A 137 -13.65 17.71 13.17
CA SER A 137 -12.89 18.28 14.29
C SER A 137 -11.38 18.19 14.11
N GLY A 138 -10.91 17.41 13.13
CA GLY A 138 -9.48 17.10 12.95
C GLY A 138 -8.94 16.05 13.93
N LEU A 139 -9.81 15.41 14.72
CA LEU A 139 -9.43 14.29 15.59
C LEU A 139 -8.85 13.12 14.78
N LEU A 140 -9.46 12.84 13.62
CA LEU A 140 -9.01 11.82 12.68
C LEU A 140 -8.56 12.45 11.36
N VAL A 141 -7.39 12.04 10.89
CA VAL A 141 -6.98 12.20 9.50
C VAL A 141 -7.37 10.93 8.75
N LEU A 142 -8.37 11.02 7.87
CA LEU A 142 -8.81 9.87 7.07
C LEU A 142 -7.91 9.69 5.85
N ILE A 143 -7.42 8.47 5.63
CA ILE A 143 -6.84 8.03 4.36
C ILE A 143 -7.74 6.94 3.78
N GLY A 144 -8.62 7.32 2.84
CA GLY A 144 -9.43 6.34 2.10
C GLY A 144 -8.70 5.87 0.84
N ALA A 145 -8.72 4.57 0.54
CA ALA A 145 -8.26 4.03 -0.74
C ALA A 145 -9.41 3.38 -1.50
N THR A 146 -9.48 3.58 -2.81
CA THR A 146 -10.49 2.93 -3.66
C THR A 146 -10.00 2.76 -5.10
N THR A 147 -10.44 1.69 -5.76
CA THR A 147 -10.34 1.54 -7.22
C THR A 147 -11.50 2.21 -7.97
N GLU A 148 -12.65 2.33 -7.30
CA GLU A 148 -13.86 2.93 -7.85
C GLU A 148 -13.83 4.45 -7.81
N ASN A 149 -14.61 5.09 -8.68
CA ASN A 149 -14.70 6.54 -8.73
C ASN A 149 -15.28 7.11 -7.41
N PRO A 150 -14.51 7.92 -6.66
CA PRO A 150 -14.87 8.33 -5.30
C PRO A 150 -16.14 9.20 -5.26
N TYR A 151 -16.48 9.91 -6.34
CA TYR A 151 -17.68 10.77 -6.40
C TYR A 151 -19.01 10.01 -6.31
N PHE A 152 -19.01 8.70 -6.55
CA PHE A 152 -20.21 7.85 -6.44
C PHE A 152 -20.28 7.09 -5.12
N GLU A 153 -19.12 6.71 -4.57
CA GLU A 153 -19.02 5.74 -3.48
C GLU A 153 -18.76 6.39 -2.11
N VAL A 154 -18.15 7.57 -2.08
CA VAL A 154 -17.92 8.33 -0.85
C VAL A 154 -18.97 9.44 -0.75
N ASN A 155 -19.55 9.59 0.43
CA ASN A 155 -20.58 10.60 0.66
C ASN A 155 -20.00 12.02 0.45
N ALA A 156 -20.85 12.93 -0.04
CA ALA A 156 -20.44 14.30 -0.31
C ALA A 156 -19.81 15.02 0.91
N PRO A 157 -20.28 14.79 2.16
CA PRO A 157 -19.66 15.39 3.35
C PRO A 157 -18.22 14.96 3.62
N LEU A 158 -17.84 13.69 3.42
CA LEU A 158 -16.46 13.23 3.58
C LEU A 158 -15.59 13.73 2.42
N LEU A 159 -16.12 13.69 1.19
CA LEU A 159 -15.42 14.18 0.01
C LEU A 159 -15.09 15.67 0.09
N SER A 160 -16.02 16.50 0.56
CA SER A 160 -15.79 17.95 0.66
C SER A 160 -14.70 18.33 1.67
N ARG A 161 -14.31 17.39 2.55
CA ARG A 161 -13.28 17.54 3.58
C ARG A 161 -12.02 16.75 3.28
N SER A 162 -11.98 16.07 2.14
CA SER A 162 -10.86 15.24 1.73
C SER A 162 -10.22 15.77 0.46
N THR A 163 -8.89 15.74 0.40
CA THR A 163 -8.18 16.00 -0.86
C THR A 163 -8.13 14.72 -1.70
N LEU A 164 -8.56 14.79 -2.95
CA LEU A 164 -8.50 13.65 -3.88
C LEU A 164 -7.12 13.60 -4.55
N PHE A 165 -6.45 12.45 -4.44
CA PHE A 165 -5.21 12.17 -5.16
C PHE A 165 -5.39 10.96 -6.05
N ARG A 166 -5.21 11.17 -7.36
CA ARG A 166 -5.32 10.11 -8.36
C ARG A 166 -3.96 9.46 -8.60
N LEU A 167 -3.87 8.17 -8.32
CA LEU A 167 -2.73 7.35 -8.69
C LEU A 167 -2.90 6.85 -10.13
N GLU A 168 -1.79 6.83 -10.85
CA GLU A 168 -1.73 6.39 -12.24
C GLU A 168 -1.19 4.94 -12.32
N PRO A 169 -1.58 4.16 -13.35
CA PRO A 169 -0.89 2.91 -13.67
C PRO A 169 0.63 3.13 -13.74
N LEU A 170 1.40 2.15 -13.30
CA LEU A 170 2.86 2.23 -13.42
C LEU A 170 3.26 2.17 -14.90
N ASP A 171 4.16 3.06 -15.31
CA ASP A 171 4.79 2.96 -16.63
C ASP A 171 5.81 1.80 -16.68
N ASP A 172 6.19 1.40 -17.88
CA ASP A 172 7.11 0.28 -18.11
C ASP A 172 8.45 0.48 -17.37
N ALA A 173 8.93 1.72 -17.31
CA ALA A 173 10.14 2.07 -16.58
C ALA A 173 9.99 1.86 -15.07
N ALA A 174 8.83 2.20 -14.49
CA ALA A 174 8.50 2.01 -13.09
C ALA A 174 8.34 0.52 -12.76
N VAL A 175 7.63 -0.23 -13.60
CA VAL A 175 7.50 -1.69 -13.45
C VAL A 175 8.88 -2.35 -13.51
N ARG A 176 9.72 -2.00 -14.50
CA ARG A 176 11.08 -2.51 -14.63
C ARG A 176 11.94 -2.20 -13.40
N ARG A 177 11.85 -0.98 -12.84
CA ARG A 177 12.52 -0.63 -11.57
C ARG A 177 12.05 -1.52 -10.41
N LEU A 178 10.75 -1.77 -10.31
CA LEU A 178 10.16 -2.59 -9.25
C LEU A 178 10.60 -4.06 -9.37
N LEU A 179 10.59 -4.62 -10.57
CA LEU A 179 11.04 -5.98 -10.85
C LEU A 179 12.53 -6.17 -10.53
N LYS A 180 13.39 -5.20 -10.87
CA LYS A 180 14.81 -5.24 -10.49
C LYS A 180 15.01 -5.30 -8.97
N ARG A 181 14.26 -4.51 -8.20
CA ARG A 181 14.28 -4.59 -6.73
C ARG A 181 13.81 -5.97 -6.23
N GLY A 182 12.85 -6.57 -6.90
CA GLY A 182 12.39 -7.93 -6.60
C GLY A 182 13.46 -8.99 -6.85
N LEU A 183 14.15 -8.92 -7.99
CA LEU A 183 15.26 -9.80 -8.31
C LEU A 183 16.38 -9.70 -7.26
N GLU A 184 16.75 -8.48 -6.87
CA GLU A 184 17.72 -8.24 -5.80
C GLU A 184 17.27 -8.84 -4.46
N ALA A 185 16.00 -8.67 -4.09
CA ALA A 185 15.45 -9.19 -2.83
C ALA A 185 15.33 -10.72 -2.79
N GLU A 186 15.24 -11.36 -3.96
CA GLU A 186 15.23 -12.80 -4.14
C GLU A 186 16.63 -13.38 -4.43
N GLY A 187 17.68 -12.54 -4.46
CA GLY A 187 19.04 -12.98 -4.80
C GLY A 187 19.13 -13.65 -6.18
N SER A 188 18.31 -13.18 -7.12
CA SER A 188 18.14 -13.76 -8.46
C SER A 188 18.49 -12.75 -9.55
N THR A 189 18.72 -13.24 -10.76
CA THR A 189 18.95 -12.42 -11.96
C THR A 189 17.95 -12.81 -13.05
N ALA A 190 17.78 -11.97 -14.07
CA ALA A 190 16.93 -12.28 -15.21
C ALA A 190 17.61 -11.86 -16.51
N ASP A 191 17.30 -12.58 -17.58
CA ASP A 191 17.58 -12.11 -18.94
C ASP A 191 16.75 -10.86 -19.26
N ASP A 192 17.28 -9.96 -20.10
CA ASP A 192 16.57 -8.73 -20.46
C ASP A 192 15.21 -9.02 -21.11
N ASP A 193 15.15 -10.04 -21.98
CA ASP A 193 13.92 -10.49 -22.64
C ASP A 193 12.89 -11.03 -21.65
N ALA A 194 13.33 -11.75 -20.61
CA ALA A 194 12.45 -12.26 -19.55
C ALA A 194 11.89 -11.11 -18.70
N LEU A 195 12.73 -10.10 -18.45
CA LEU A 195 12.33 -8.89 -17.73
C LEU A 195 11.35 -8.03 -18.56
N ASP A 196 11.58 -7.88 -19.86
CA ASP A 196 10.65 -7.20 -20.78
C ASP A 196 9.30 -7.91 -20.84
N LEU A 197 9.29 -9.25 -20.89
CA LEU A 197 8.05 -10.01 -20.86
C LEU A 197 7.24 -9.79 -19.57
N LEU A 198 7.90 -9.72 -18.41
CA LEU A 198 7.23 -9.38 -17.14
C LEU A 198 6.68 -7.95 -17.15
N VAL A 199 7.40 -6.99 -17.73
CA VAL A 199 6.96 -5.59 -17.84
C VAL A 199 5.70 -5.49 -18.71
N ASP A 200 5.75 -6.06 -19.91
CA ASP A 200 4.63 -6.03 -20.86
C ASP A 200 3.34 -6.63 -20.27
N ARG A 201 3.49 -7.63 -19.41
CA ARG A 201 2.38 -8.40 -18.82
C ARG A 201 1.85 -7.80 -17.53
N ALA A 202 2.62 -6.93 -16.87
CA ALA A 202 2.20 -6.24 -15.66
C ALA A 202 1.01 -5.29 -15.90
N ALA A 203 0.87 -4.73 -17.12
CA ALA A 203 -0.18 -3.77 -17.47
C ALA A 203 -0.33 -2.60 -16.46
N GLY A 204 0.81 -2.16 -15.90
CA GLY A 204 0.88 -1.09 -14.90
C GLY A 204 0.45 -1.47 -13.47
N ASP A 205 0.18 -2.75 -13.19
CA ASP A 205 -0.06 -3.27 -11.84
C ASP A 205 1.23 -3.81 -11.22
N GLY A 206 1.80 -3.05 -10.27
CA GLY A 206 3.04 -3.44 -9.59
C GLY A 206 2.91 -4.65 -8.66
N ARG A 207 1.71 -4.92 -8.14
CA ARG A 207 1.47 -6.12 -7.31
C ARG A 207 1.50 -7.35 -8.21
N HIS A 208 0.80 -7.30 -9.33
CA HIS A 208 0.79 -8.39 -10.31
C HIS A 208 2.21 -8.65 -10.84
N ALA A 209 2.96 -7.62 -11.21
CA ALA A 209 4.34 -7.74 -11.65
C ALA A 209 5.22 -8.52 -10.65
N LEU A 210 5.17 -8.15 -9.36
CA LEU A 210 5.96 -8.79 -8.31
C LEU A 210 5.49 -10.21 -7.99
N THR A 211 4.19 -10.48 -8.06
CA THR A 211 3.67 -11.85 -7.91
C THR A 211 4.12 -12.75 -9.06
N SER A 212 4.05 -12.28 -10.31
CA SER A 212 4.53 -13.04 -11.47
C SER A 212 6.03 -13.30 -11.38
N LEU A 213 6.81 -12.31 -10.93
CA LEU A 213 8.24 -12.48 -10.66
C LEU A 213 8.52 -13.54 -9.59
N GLU A 214 7.81 -13.48 -8.46
CA GLU A 214 7.96 -14.43 -7.35
C GLU A 214 7.71 -15.87 -7.80
N VAL A 215 6.70 -16.10 -8.64
CA VAL A 215 6.42 -17.41 -9.25
C VAL A 215 7.54 -17.82 -10.22
N ALA A 216 7.99 -16.92 -11.10
CA ALA A 216 9.07 -17.21 -12.06
C ALA A 216 10.39 -17.56 -11.36
N VAL A 217 10.73 -16.86 -10.27
CA VAL A 217 11.90 -17.17 -9.42
C VAL A 217 11.77 -18.58 -8.82
N ALA A 218 10.58 -18.94 -8.32
CA ALA A 218 10.36 -20.26 -7.73
C ALA A 218 10.53 -21.40 -8.77
N LEU A 219 10.06 -21.20 -10.00
CA LEU A 219 10.24 -22.15 -11.10
C LEU A 219 11.72 -22.28 -11.52
N ALA A 220 12.40 -21.15 -11.70
CA ALA A 220 13.83 -21.13 -12.05
C ALA A 220 14.70 -21.78 -10.96
N SER A 221 14.37 -21.56 -9.69
CA SER A 221 15.06 -22.17 -8.55
C SER A 221 14.94 -23.70 -8.53
N GLY A 222 13.79 -24.25 -8.95
CA GLY A 222 13.61 -25.69 -9.07
C GLY A 222 14.49 -26.33 -10.15
N ARG A 223 14.87 -25.56 -11.18
CA ARG A 223 15.79 -25.97 -12.24
C ARG A 223 17.26 -25.82 -11.85
N ALA A 224 17.59 -24.82 -11.04
CA ALA A 224 18.95 -24.54 -10.59
C ALA A 224 19.40 -25.55 -9.53
N SER A 225 20.34 -26.44 -9.86
CA SER A 225 20.94 -27.40 -8.90
C SER A 225 21.97 -26.72 -7.98
N GLY A 226 21.54 -25.72 -7.21
CA GLY A 226 22.35 -25.04 -6.18
C GLY A 226 23.27 -23.92 -6.67
N GLY A 227 23.04 -23.37 -7.87
CA GLY A 227 23.74 -22.19 -8.40
C GLY A 227 22.90 -20.91 -8.37
N ASP A 228 23.45 -19.80 -8.89
CA ASP A 228 22.74 -18.53 -9.01
C ASP A 228 21.45 -18.69 -9.84
N VAL A 229 20.33 -18.23 -9.29
CA VAL A 229 19.03 -18.31 -9.96
C VAL A 229 18.98 -17.25 -11.06
N ARG A 230 18.86 -17.70 -12.31
CA ARG A 230 18.72 -16.84 -13.49
C ARG A 230 17.43 -17.18 -14.24
N LEU A 231 16.52 -16.22 -14.29
CA LEU A 231 15.24 -16.32 -14.97
C LEU A 231 15.43 -16.20 -16.47
N ALA A 232 14.90 -17.17 -17.21
CA ALA A 232 14.76 -17.14 -18.66
C ALA A 232 13.29 -16.89 -19.05
N CYS A 233 13.03 -16.62 -20.33
CA CYS A 233 11.67 -16.39 -20.84
C CYS A 233 10.72 -17.56 -20.53
N ASP A 234 11.18 -18.81 -20.67
CA ASP A 234 10.38 -20.01 -20.37
C ASP A 234 9.87 -20.03 -18.93
N ASP A 235 10.69 -19.57 -17.96
CA ASP A 235 10.30 -19.50 -16.54
C ASP A 235 9.19 -18.45 -16.33
N VAL A 236 9.27 -17.33 -17.06
CA VAL A 236 8.28 -16.24 -17.02
C VAL A 236 6.99 -16.63 -17.73
N GLU A 237 7.06 -17.27 -18.90
CA GLU A 237 5.89 -17.77 -19.63
C GLU A 237 5.11 -18.79 -18.80
N ALA A 238 5.82 -19.72 -18.16
CA ALA A 238 5.22 -20.68 -17.25
C ALA A 238 4.57 -20.01 -16.02
N ALA A 239 5.19 -18.96 -15.47
CA ALA A 239 4.64 -18.21 -14.33
C ALA A 239 3.38 -17.41 -14.67
N LEU A 240 3.33 -16.85 -15.88
CA LEU A 240 2.20 -16.06 -16.37
C LEU A 240 1.04 -16.93 -16.86
N GLY A 241 1.30 -18.22 -17.14
CA GLY A 241 0.35 -19.15 -17.71
C GLY A 241 0.08 -18.86 -19.18
N THR A 242 0.26 -19.90 -20.01
CA THR A 242 -0.60 -20.10 -21.18
C THR A 242 -2.02 -20.43 -20.73
#